data_AF-A0AAT9GQ48-F1
#
_entry.id   AF-A0AAT9GQ48-F1
#
_cell.length_a   1.000
_cell.length_b   1.000
_cell.length_c   1.000
_cell.angle_alpha   90.00
_cell.angle_beta   90.00
_cell.angle_gamma   90.00
#
_symmetry.space_group_name_H-M   'P 1'
#
loop_
_entity.id
_entity.type
_entity.pdbx_description
1 polymer ?
#
loop_
_entity_poly.entity_id
_entity_poly.type
_entity_poly.pdbx_seq_one_letter_code
_entity_poly.pdbx_strand_id
1 'polypeptide(L)'
;MILLTEITSDETRLFRNLKIDKINEIILLSSDKISEQSSRFVLEMLNIPYVLLSLKGFEEGVVEIAKILMTKKEEIGLALSKRDLGILQIIYALALVKPTARLFIEGEEMGRIKDLQKLDITQDDITLLQYIGSGIENISKLSKIINSSMTTTWRKVKELEEKGLVEKGNKLQLTRKGKIAIMLNK
;
A
#
# COMPACT_ATOMS: atom_id res chain seq x y z
N MET A 1 -5.02 -19.86 6.49
CA MET A 1 -5.28 -18.45 6.13
C MET A 1 -4.36 -17.56 6.96
N ILE A 2 -3.87 -16.45 6.40
CA ILE A 2 -3.14 -15.42 7.16
C ILE A 2 -4.11 -14.29 7.46
N LEU A 3 -4.09 -13.78 8.68
CA LEU A 3 -4.97 -12.69 9.09
C LEU A 3 -4.17 -11.41 9.32
N LEU A 4 -4.56 -10.32 8.65
CA LEU A 4 -4.01 -8.99 8.88
C LEU A 4 -4.99 -8.20 9.77
N THR A 5 -4.49 -7.56 10.82
CA THR A 5 -5.30 -6.71 11.70
C THR A 5 -4.47 -5.56 12.25
N GLU A 6 -5.08 -4.39 12.39
CA GLU A 6 -4.53 -3.34 13.26
C GLU A 6 -4.72 -3.74 14.72
N ILE A 7 -3.93 -3.17 15.62
CA ILE A 7 -4.12 -3.31 17.05
C ILE A 7 -4.70 -2.00 17.61
N THR A 8 -5.83 -2.15 18.27
CA THR A 8 -6.68 -1.15 18.90
C THR A 8 -7.24 -1.74 20.20
N SER A 9 -7.82 -0.89 21.04
CA SER A 9 -8.36 -1.31 22.34
C SER A 9 -9.55 -2.29 22.27
N ASP A 10 -10.17 -2.49 21.10
CA ASP A 10 -11.32 -3.38 20.90
C ASP A 10 -10.93 -4.82 20.46
N GLU A 11 -9.65 -5.09 20.14
CA GLU A 11 -9.19 -6.34 19.49
C GLU A 11 -9.37 -7.61 20.32
N THR A 12 -9.45 -7.53 21.65
CA THR A 12 -9.62 -8.74 22.49
C THR A 12 -10.92 -9.49 22.15
N ARG A 13 -11.91 -8.79 21.58
CA ARG A 13 -13.17 -9.38 21.09
C ARG A 13 -13.04 -10.02 19.71
N LEU A 14 -12.15 -9.53 18.85
CA LEU A 14 -11.89 -10.12 17.54
C LEU A 14 -11.28 -11.52 17.71
N PHE A 15 -10.22 -11.64 18.51
CA PHE A 15 -9.55 -12.93 18.75
C PHE A 15 -10.46 -13.99 19.38
N ARG A 16 -11.43 -13.59 20.20
CA ARG A 16 -12.42 -14.53 20.78
C ARG A 16 -13.40 -15.11 19.75
N ASN A 17 -13.72 -14.36 18.70
CA ASN A 17 -14.71 -14.75 17.71
C ASN A 17 -14.08 -15.35 16.45
N LEU A 18 -12.76 -15.27 16.32
CA LEU A 18 -12.03 -15.87 15.21
C LEU A 18 -12.02 -17.39 15.35
N LYS A 19 -12.27 -18.09 14.24
CA LYS A 19 -12.06 -19.54 14.14
C LYS A 19 -10.56 -19.79 14.01
N ILE A 20 -9.89 -19.86 15.17
CA ILE A 20 -8.43 -19.93 15.29
C ILE A 20 -7.86 -21.15 14.56
N ASP A 21 -8.63 -22.25 14.46
CA ASP A 21 -8.26 -23.49 13.77
C ASP A 21 -7.95 -23.32 12.27
N LYS A 22 -8.35 -22.21 11.65
CA LYS A 22 -8.09 -21.92 10.23
C LYS A 22 -7.00 -20.88 10.00
N ILE A 23 -6.44 -20.33 11.07
CA ILE A 23 -5.46 -19.24 11.04
C ILE A 23 -4.06 -19.81 11.22
N ASN A 24 -3.22 -19.61 10.21
CA ASN A 24 -1.84 -20.09 10.24
C ASN A 24 -0.90 -19.07 10.91
N GLU A 25 -1.18 -17.78 10.71
CA GLU A 25 -0.36 -16.67 11.20
C GLU A 25 -1.22 -15.40 11.26
N ILE A 26 -0.93 -14.52 12.23
CA ILE A 26 -1.52 -13.18 12.32
C ILE A 26 -0.43 -12.13 12.08
N ILE A 27 -0.65 -11.26 11.11
CA ILE A 27 0.17 -10.06 10.93
C ILE A 27 -0.51 -8.92 11.68
N LEU A 28 0.14 -8.50 12.76
CA LEU A 28 -0.30 -7.42 13.64
C LEU A 28 0.32 -6.11 13.21
N LEU A 29 -0.51 -5.13 12.89
CA LEU A 29 -0.09 -3.77 12.64
C LEU A 29 -0.25 -2.96 13.92
N SER A 30 0.83 -2.40 14.43
CA SER A 30 0.77 -1.52 15.60
C SER A 30 1.36 -0.15 15.31
N SER A 31 0.60 0.87 15.67
CA SER A 31 1.07 2.26 15.74
C SER A 31 1.39 2.70 17.18
N ASP A 32 0.99 1.91 18.19
CA ASP A 32 1.15 2.23 19.60
C ASP A 32 1.75 1.07 20.43
N LYS A 33 2.63 1.39 21.37
CA LYS A 33 3.36 0.37 22.16
C LYS A 33 2.51 -0.31 23.24
N ILE A 34 1.40 0.31 23.67
CA ILE A 34 0.61 -0.15 24.83
C ILE A 34 -0.36 -1.25 24.38
N SER A 35 -1.08 -1.00 23.30
CA SER A 35 -1.98 -1.95 22.67
C SER A 35 -1.20 -3.12 22.08
N GLU A 36 0.03 -2.89 21.60
CA GLU A 36 0.97 -3.95 21.20
C GLU A 36 1.17 -4.98 22.31
N GLN A 37 1.59 -4.54 23.50
CA GLN A 37 1.89 -5.44 24.62
C GLN A 37 0.67 -6.27 25.03
N SER A 38 -0.50 -5.64 25.06
CA SER A 38 -1.76 -6.31 25.41
C SER A 38 -2.14 -7.39 24.40
N SER A 39 -1.98 -7.12 23.10
CA SER A 39 -2.30 -8.08 22.04
C SER A 39 -1.30 -9.23 21.97
N ARG A 40 -0.01 -8.94 22.17
CA ARG A 40 1.03 -9.97 22.25
C ARG A 40 0.75 -10.98 23.35
N PHE A 41 0.41 -10.49 24.55
CA PHE A 41 0.06 -11.35 25.67
C PHE A 41 -1.08 -12.34 25.33
N VAL A 42 -2.14 -11.86 24.68
CA VAL A 42 -3.29 -12.70 24.30
C VAL A 42 -2.90 -13.75 23.25
N LEU A 43 -2.12 -13.36 22.24
CA LEU A 43 -1.71 -14.27 21.17
C LEU A 43 -0.74 -15.34 21.66
N GLU A 44 0.19 -14.97 22.54
CA GLU A 44 1.10 -15.90 23.20
C GLU A 44 0.34 -16.87 24.09
N MET A 45 -0.67 -16.40 24.85
CA MET A 45 -1.54 -17.25 25.67
C MET A 45 -2.32 -18.26 24.81
N LEU A 46 -2.77 -17.85 23.62
CA LEU A 46 -3.51 -18.70 22.68
C LEU A 46 -2.60 -19.55 21.78
N ASN A 47 -1.28 -19.42 21.92
CA ASN A 47 -0.26 -20.08 21.07
C ASN A 47 -0.50 -19.85 19.57
N ILE A 48 -0.88 -18.63 19.20
CA ILE A 48 -1.12 -18.24 17.80
C ILE A 48 0.15 -17.58 17.25
N PRO A 49 0.75 -18.10 16.16
CA PRO A 49 1.89 -17.46 15.52
C PRO A 49 1.56 -16.06 15.03
N TYR A 50 2.44 -15.08 15.28
CA TYR A 50 2.24 -13.71 14.83
C TYR A 50 3.51 -13.02 14.37
N VAL A 51 3.35 -12.06 13.46
CA VAL A 51 4.36 -11.11 13.03
C VAL A 51 3.89 -9.72 13.42
N LEU A 52 4.72 -8.97 14.13
CA LEU A 52 4.43 -7.59 14.52
C LEU A 52 5.12 -6.62 13.57
N LEU A 53 4.35 -5.65 13.05
CA LEU A 53 4.84 -4.55 12.24
C LEU A 53 4.56 -3.23 12.93
N SER A 54 5.62 -2.43 13.10
CA SER A 54 5.53 -1.09 13.67
C SER A 54 5.42 -0.07 12.55
N LEU A 55 4.24 0.54 12.41
CA LEU A 55 3.98 1.50 11.35
C LEU A 55 4.63 2.85 11.67
N LYS A 56 5.70 3.20 10.95
CA LYS A 56 6.46 4.45 11.13
C LYS A 56 6.03 5.60 10.21
N GLY A 57 5.30 5.28 9.13
CA GLY A 57 4.85 6.20 8.09
C GLY A 57 3.95 5.47 7.08
N PHE A 58 3.16 6.19 6.29
CA PHE A 58 2.22 5.58 5.35
C PHE A 58 2.93 4.82 4.24
N GLU A 59 3.87 5.45 3.51
CA GLU A 59 4.62 4.78 2.43
C GLU A 59 5.43 3.60 2.95
N GLU A 60 6.17 3.78 4.03
CA GLU A 60 6.99 2.73 4.64
C GLU A 60 6.11 1.57 5.12
N GLY A 61 5.00 1.88 5.79
CA GLY A 61 4.04 0.89 6.27
C GLY A 61 3.42 0.08 5.13
N VAL A 62 3.00 0.76 4.05
CA VAL A 62 2.48 0.08 2.85
C VAL A 62 3.54 -0.82 2.22
N VAL A 63 4.80 -0.37 2.13
CA VAL A 63 5.91 -1.16 1.56
C VAL A 63 6.22 -2.39 2.41
N GLU A 64 6.27 -2.23 3.73
CA GLU A 64 6.56 -3.32 4.68
C GLU A 64 5.46 -4.40 4.62
N ILE A 65 4.19 -3.99 4.68
CA ILE A 65 3.04 -4.88 4.54
C ILE A 65 3.10 -5.59 3.19
N ALA A 66 3.27 -4.85 2.09
CA ALA A 66 3.30 -5.42 0.75
C ALA A 66 4.44 -6.43 0.56
N LYS A 67 5.66 -6.14 1.05
CA LYS A 67 6.80 -7.08 0.99
C LYS A 67 6.48 -8.38 1.71
N ILE A 68 5.82 -8.31 2.88
CA ILE A 68 5.40 -9.51 3.61
C ILE A 68 4.35 -10.27 2.81
N LEU A 69 3.29 -9.62 2.36
CA LEU A 69 2.21 -10.28 1.61
C LEU A 69 2.70 -10.93 0.31
N MET A 70 3.69 -10.35 -0.37
CA MET A 70 4.31 -10.94 -1.57
C MET A 70 5.02 -12.28 -1.30
N THR A 71 5.44 -12.53 -0.07
CA THR A 71 6.07 -13.82 0.32
C THR A 71 5.05 -14.91 0.65
N LYS A 72 3.79 -14.54 0.89
CA LYS A 72 2.74 -15.44 1.34
C LYS A 72 2.01 -16.05 0.14
N LYS A 73 1.64 -17.32 0.26
CA LYS A 73 0.87 -18.07 -0.77
C LYS A 73 -0.54 -18.40 -0.31
N GLU A 74 -0.79 -18.22 0.98
CA GLU A 74 -2.04 -18.47 1.65
C GLU A 74 -3.08 -17.38 1.33
N GLU A 75 -4.36 -17.74 1.49
CA GLU A 75 -5.43 -16.76 1.53
C GLU A 75 -5.18 -15.73 2.64
N ILE A 76 -5.33 -14.45 2.29
CA ILE A 76 -5.18 -13.32 3.21
C ILE A 76 -6.57 -12.84 3.61
N GLY A 77 -6.89 -12.96 4.90
CA GLY A 77 -8.05 -12.35 5.52
C GLY A 77 -7.70 -11.01 6.16
N LEU A 78 -8.65 -10.07 6.15
CA LEU A 78 -8.59 -8.85 6.95
C LEU A 78 -9.54 -9.00 8.14
N ALA A 79 -9.02 -8.87 9.36
CA ALA A 79 -9.85 -8.67 10.54
C ALA A 79 -10.02 -7.17 10.76
N LEU A 80 -11.27 -6.75 10.90
CA LEU A 80 -11.67 -5.34 10.95
C LEU A 80 -12.59 -5.12 12.13
N SER A 81 -12.44 -3.99 12.81
CA SER A 81 -13.38 -3.55 13.83
C SER A 81 -14.69 -3.06 13.20
N LYS A 82 -15.72 -2.83 14.03
CA LYS A 82 -16.97 -2.20 13.56
C LYS A 82 -16.77 -0.79 12.99
N ARG A 83 -15.78 -0.05 13.50
CA ARG A 83 -15.44 1.28 13.01
C ARG A 83 -14.89 1.19 11.58
N ASP A 84 -14.02 0.23 11.35
CA ASP A 84 -13.35 0.04 10.06
C ASP A 84 -14.34 -0.42 8.98
N LEU A 85 -15.38 -1.17 9.36
CA LEU A 85 -16.43 -1.59 8.43
C LEU A 85 -17.12 -0.40 7.76
N GLY A 86 -17.42 0.67 8.51
CA GLY A 86 -18.05 1.87 7.94
C GLY A 86 -17.16 2.55 6.91
N ILE A 87 -15.86 2.68 7.21
CA ILE A 87 -14.86 3.24 6.29
C ILE A 87 -14.72 2.35 5.05
N LEU A 88 -14.65 1.03 5.24
CA LEU A 88 -14.55 0.07 4.15
C LEU A 88 -15.77 0.14 3.21
N GLN A 89 -16.98 0.28 3.76
CA GLN A 89 -18.20 0.45 2.95
C GLN A 89 -18.13 1.71 2.09
N ILE A 90 -17.62 2.82 2.64
CA ILE A 90 -17.42 4.06 1.89
C ILE A 90 -16.39 3.84 0.77
N ILE A 91 -15.23 3.28 1.09
CA ILE A 91 -14.18 2.99 0.09
C ILE A 91 -14.72 2.08 -1.01
N TYR A 92 -15.48 1.04 -0.64
CA TYR A 92 -16.09 0.11 -1.58
C TYR A 92 -17.10 0.78 -2.49
N ALA A 93 -18.01 1.60 -1.93
CA ALA A 93 -18.95 2.38 -2.72
C ALA A 93 -18.24 3.34 -3.68
N LEU A 94 -17.21 4.06 -3.19
CA LEU A 94 -16.42 4.95 -4.02
C LEU A 94 -15.69 4.20 -5.15
N ALA A 95 -15.16 3.01 -4.89
CA ALA A 95 -14.55 2.17 -5.92
C ALA A 95 -15.54 1.79 -7.03
N LEU A 96 -16.80 1.56 -6.68
CA LEU A 96 -17.85 1.22 -7.65
C LEU A 96 -18.34 2.43 -8.46
N VAL A 97 -18.54 3.59 -7.83
CA VAL A 97 -19.24 4.71 -8.48
C VAL A 97 -18.35 5.92 -8.80
N LYS A 98 -17.21 6.08 -8.12
CA LYS A 98 -16.30 7.24 -8.25
C LYS A 98 -14.82 6.84 -8.10
N PRO A 99 -14.24 6.12 -9.07
CA PRO A 99 -12.84 5.68 -9.01
C PRO A 99 -11.83 6.85 -8.97
N THR A 100 -12.25 8.06 -9.32
CA THR A 100 -11.43 9.28 -9.26
C THR A 100 -11.42 9.96 -7.89
N ALA A 101 -12.17 9.44 -6.90
CA ALA A 101 -12.20 10.01 -5.55
C ALA A 101 -10.81 9.95 -4.88
N ARG A 102 -10.55 10.94 -4.04
CA ARG A 102 -9.30 11.11 -3.30
C ARG A 102 -9.52 10.72 -1.84
N LEU A 103 -8.51 10.08 -1.27
CA LEU A 103 -8.47 9.66 0.12
C LEU A 103 -7.64 10.67 0.91
N PHE A 104 -8.19 11.14 2.03
CA PHE A 104 -7.52 12.07 2.92
C PHE A 104 -7.50 11.51 4.34
N ILE A 105 -6.38 11.68 5.03
CA ILE A 105 -6.25 11.44 6.47
C ILE A 105 -5.72 12.73 7.08
N GLU A 106 -6.41 13.26 8.08
CA GLU A 106 -6.03 14.50 8.79
C GLU A 106 -5.75 15.72 7.86
N GLY A 107 -6.42 15.75 6.70
CA GLY A 107 -6.27 16.83 5.71
C GLY A 107 -5.18 16.60 4.65
N GLU A 108 -4.39 15.53 4.78
CA GLU A 108 -3.35 15.17 3.80
C GLU A 108 -3.88 14.13 2.79
N GLU A 109 -3.61 14.32 1.48
CA GLU A 109 -3.99 13.36 0.43
C GLU A 109 -3.11 12.10 0.53
N MET A 110 -3.75 10.96 0.80
CA MET A 110 -3.10 9.64 0.92
C MET A 110 -3.01 8.93 -0.43
N GLY A 111 -3.95 9.20 -1.32
CA GLY A 111 -4.00 8.60 -2.65
C GLY A 111 -5.39 8.73 -3.26
N ARG A 112 -5.62 7.99 -4.34
CA ARG A 112 -6.91 7.94 -5.04
C ARG A 112 -7.48 6.54 -5.00
N ILE A 113 -8.80 6.43 -5.12
CA ILE A 113 -9.49 5.13 -5.16
C ILE A 113 -8.97 4.26 -6.31
N LYS A 114 -8.69 4.84 -7.48
CA LYS A 114 -8.06 4.13 -8.60
C LYS A 114 -6.68 3.53 -8.26
N ASP A 115 -6.02 4.00 -7.21
CA ASP A 115 -4.70 3.51 -6.82
C ASP A 115 -4.77 2.16 -6.10
N LEU A 116 -5.96 1.74 -5.64
CA LEU A 116 -6.21 0.43 -5.02
C LEU A 116 -6.13 -0.74 -6.01
N GLN A 117 -6.06 -0.46 -7.31
CA GLN A 117 -5.86 -1.49 -8.34
C GLN A 117 -4.45 -2.06 -8.26
N LYS A 118 -4.33 -3.35 -8.60
CA LYS A 118 -3.05 -4.06 -8.64
C LYS A 118 -2.02 -3.25 -9.45
N LEU A 119 -0.85 -3.06 -8.86
CA LEU A 119 0.28 -2.44 -9.52
C LEU A 119 0.87 -3.41 -10.55
N ASP A 120 0.65 -3.12 -11.83
CA ASP A 120 1.27 -3.84 -12.94
C ASP A 120 2.34 -2.95 -13.59
N ILE A 121 3.60 -3.21 -13.26
CA ILE A 121 4.76 -2.42 -13.70
C ILE A 121 5.87 -3.35 -14.15
N THR A 122 6.58 -2.93 -15.19
CA THR A 122 7.75 -3.64 -15.72
C THR A 122 9.04 -3.10 -15.09
N GLN A 123 10.16 -3.81 -15.30
CA GLN A 123 11.46 -3.30 -14.87
C GLN A 123 11.83 -1.99 -15.56
N ASP A 124 11.49 -1.86 -16.85
CA ASP A 124 11.63 -0.61 -17.60
C ASP A 124 10.85 0.55 -16.96
N ASP A 125 9.63 0.29 -16.49
CA ASP A 125 8.81 1.28 -15.79
C ASP A 125 9.50 1.73 -14.51
N ILE A 126 10.05 0.79 -13.74
CA ILE A 126 10.78 1.09 -12.49
C ILE A 126 12.00 1.96 -12.78
N THR A 127 12.80 1.63 -13.81
CA THR A 127 13.96 2.43 -14.21
C THR A 127 13.57 3.85 -14.61
N LEU A 128 12.45 4.02 -15.34
CA LEU A 128 11.93 5.35 -15.68
C LEU A 128 11.49 6.13 -14.44
N LEU A 129 10.77 5.48 -13.52
CA LEU A 129 10.35 6.11 -12.27
C LEU A 129 11.56 6.54 -11.44
N GLN A 130 12.63 5.74 -11.39
CA GLN A 130 13.87 6.08 -10.70
C GLN A 130 14.52 7.34 -11.27
N TYR A 131 14.60 7.50 -12.59
CA TYR A 131 15.11 8.74 -13.21
C TYR A 131 14.24 9.95 -12.89
N ILE A 132 12.91 9.80 -12.93
CA ILE A 132 12.00 10.89 -12.55
C ILE A 132 12.19 11.25 -11.06
N GLY A 133 12.29 10.24 -10.19
CA GLY A 133 12.53 10.40 -8.77
C GLY A 133 13.90 11.02 -8.42
N SER A 134 14.89 10.89 -9.30
CA SER A 134 16.20 11.55 -9.14
C SER A 134 16.22 12.99 -9.67
N GLY A 135 15.08 13.56 -10.05
CA GLY A 135 14.97 14.96 -10.50
C GLY A 135 14.99 15.16 -12.01
N ILE A 136 14.78 14.12 -12.83
CA ILE A 136 14.58 14.30 -14.27
C ILE A 136 13.14 14.74 -14.54
N GLU A 137 12.97 16.07 -14.58
CA GLU A 137 11.66 16.72 -14.64
C GLU A 137 11.10 16.92 -16.06
N ASN A 138 11.87 16.62 -17.11
CA ASN A 138 11.43 16.84 -18.49
C ASN A 138 11.67 15.62 -19.40
N ILE A 139 10.77 15.42 -20.35
CA ILE A 139 10.76 14.28 -21.26
C ILE A 139 11.95 14.31 -22.23
N SER A 140 12.43 15.49 -22.62
CA SER A 140 13.58 15.62 -23.53
C SER A 140 14.86 15.07 -22.89
N LYS A 141 15.16 15.45 -21.65
CA LYS A 141 16.26 14.93 -20.85
C LYS A 141 16.08 13.43 -20.60
N LEU A 142 14.86 13.01 -20.24
CA LEU A 142 14.56 11.59 -20.03
C LEU A 142 14.84 10.76 -21.29
N SER A 143 14.37 11.19 -22.46
CA SER A 143 14.57 10.49 -23.74
C SER A 143 16.04 10.32 -24.11
N LYS A 144 16.88 11.32 -23.80
CA LYS A 144 18.33 11.26 -24.01
C LYS A 144 19.00 10.26 -23.07
N ILE A 145 18.61 10.25 -21.80
CA ILE A 145 19.20 9.37 -20.78
C ILE A 145 18.90 7.91 -21.08
N ILE A 146 17.66 7.60 -21.45
CA ILE A 146 17.24 6.22 -21.73
C ILE A 146 17.52 5.78 -23.17
N ASN A 147 18.22 6.63 -23.95
CA ASN A 147 18.53 6.41 -25.36
C ASN A 147 17.31 5.96 -26.19
N SER A 148 16.20 6.70 -26.07
CA SER A 148 14.96 6.39 -26.79
C SER A 148 14.42 7.61 -27.55
N SER A 149 13.54 7.37 -28.51
CA SER A 149 12.90 8.45 -29.25
C SER A 149 11.98 9.26 -28.35
N MET A 150 11.86 10.57 -28.61
CA MET A 150 10.92 11.44 -27.91
C MET A 150 9.49 10.87 -27.92
N THR A 151 9.03 10.35 -29.07
CA THR A 151 7.69 9.77 -29.22
C THR A 151 7.50 8.55 -28.32
N THR A 152 8.50 7.67 -28.25
CA THR A 152 8.48 6.49 -27.40
C THR A 152 8.48 6.87 -25.92
N THR A 153 9.32 7.82 -25.52
CA THR A 153 9.35 8.33 -24.14
C THR A 153 8.03 8.97 -23.74
N TRP A 154 7.42 9.78 -24.63
CA TRP A 154 6.10 10.34 -24.41
C TRP A 154 5.03 9.27 -24.16
N ARG A 155 5.02 8.22 -25.00
CA ARG A 155 4.08 7.11 -24.84
C ARG A 155 4.26 6.41 -23.49
N LYS A 156 5.49 6.04 -23.14
CA LYS A 156 5.78 5.40 -21.84
C LYS A 156 5.38 6.28 -20.66
N VAL A 157 5.70 7.58 -20.69
CA VAL A 157 5.31 8.51 -19.61
C VAL A 157 3.79 8.62 -19.49
N LYS A 158 3.05 8.66 -20.60
CA LYS A 158 1.60 8.68 -20.59
C LYS A 158 1.01 7.40 -19.99
N GLU A 159 1.56 6.24 -20.33
CA GLU A 159 1.16 4.96 -19.72
C GLU A 159 1.40 4.98 -18.19
N LEU A 160 2.52 5.53 -17.73
CA LEU A 160 2.80 5.70 -16.29
C LEU A 160 1.83 6.68 -15.59
N GLU A 161 1.40 7.73 -16.29
CA GLU A 161 0.40 8.68 -15.81
C GLU A 161 -0.99 8.03 -15.67
N GLU A 162 -1.39 7.24 -16.65
CA GLU A 162 -2.64 6.47 -16.63
C GLU A 162 -2.66 5.47 -15.46
N LYS A 163 -1.52 4.80 -15.20
CA LYS A 163 -1.30 3.94 -14.03
C LYS A 163 -1.27 4.69 -12.69
N GLY A 164 -1.22 6.03 -12.72
CA GLY A 164 -1.20 6.89 -11.55
C GLY A 164 0.16 6.96 -10.85
N LEU A 165 1.26 6.68 -11.54
CA LEU A 165 2.62 6.62 -10.99
C LEU A 165 3.39 7.93 -11.17
N VAL A 166 3.03 8.68 -12.19
CA VAL A 166 3.60 9.99 -12.52
C VAL A 166 2.44 10.97 -12.65
N GLU A 167 2.64 12.20 -12.21
CA GLU A 167 1.79 13.32 -12.56
C GLU A 167 2.54 14.30 -13.44
N LYS A 168 1.81 14.86 -14.41
CA LYS A 168 2.35 15.83 -15.33
C LYS A 168 1.72 17.20 -15.06
N GLY A 169 2.43 18.00 -14.27
CA GLY A 169 2.18 19.44 -14.15
C GLY A 169 3.07 20.22 -15.11
N ASN A 170 3.67 21.30 -14.62
CA ASN A 170 4.75 22.01 -15.32
C ASN A 170 6.04 21.17 -15.49
N LYS A 171 6.14 20.09 -14.70
CA LYS A 171 7.29 19.18 -14.60
C LYS A 171 6.79 17.75 -14.38
N LEU A 172 7.58 16.75 -14.78
CA LEU A 172 7.34 15.36 -14.41
C LEU A 172 7.65 15.17 -12.93
N GLN A 173 6.68 14.61 -12.19
CA GLN A 173 6.84 14.30 -10.78
C GLN A 173 6.23 12.95 -10.46
N LEU A 174 6.82 12.25 -9.48
CA LEU A 174 6.26 11.00 -8.97
C LEU A 174 5.04 11.29 -8.10
N THR A 175 3.98 10.50 -8.29
CA THR A 175 2.90 10.41 -7.31
C THR A 175 3.37 9.63 -6.09
N ARG A 176 2.56 9.62 -5.02
CA ARG A 176 2.79 8.77 -3.84
C ARG A 176 2.87 7.28 -4.23
N LYS A 177 1.95 6.83 -5.09
CA LYS A 177 1.96 5.48 -5.67
C LYS A 177 3.25 5.18 -6.44
N GLY A 178 3.76 6.15 -7.21
CA GLY A 178 5.04 6.04 -7.92
C GLY A 178 6.25 5.89 -6.99
N LYS A 179 6.28 6.62 -5.87
CA LYS A 179 7.32 6.47 -4.84
C LYS A 179 7.29 5.08 -4.21
N ILE A 180 6.10 4.63 -3.81
CA ILE A 180 5.90 3.28 -3.25
C ILE A 180 6.35 2.21 -4.25
N ALA A 181 5.99 2.36 -5.53
CA ALA A 181 6.41 1.43 -6.59
C ALA A 181 7.94 1.28 -6.68
N ILE A 182 8.69 2.38 -6.57
CA ILE A 182 10.16 2.33 -6.52
C ILE A 182 10.65 1.63 -5.26
N MET A 183 10.07 1.95 -4.10
CA MET A 183 10.48 1.38 -2.80
C MET A 183 10.25 -0.13 -2.71
N LEU A 184 9.20 -0.65 -3.36
CA LEU A 184 8.93 -2.08 -3.44
C LEU A 184 10.00 -2.85 -4.23
N ASN A 185 10.67 -2.18 -5.16
CA ASN A 185 11.66 -2.77 -6.07
C ASN A 185 13.10 -2.35 -5.76
N LYS A 186 13.32 -1.82 -4.54
CA LYS A 186 14.63 -1.66 -3.90
C LYS A 186 14.88 -2.82 -2.94
#